data_AF-K4K808-F1
#
_entry.id   AF-K4K808-F1
#
_cell.length_a   1.000
_cell.length_b   1.000
_cell.length_c   1.000
_cell.angle_alpha   90.00
_cell.angle_beta   90.00
_cell.angle_gamma   90.00
#
_symmetry.space_group_name_H-M   'P 1'
#
loop_
_entity.id
_entity.type
_entity.pdbx_description
1 polymer ?
#
loop_
_entity_poly.entity_id
_entity_poly.type
_entity_poly.pdbx_seq_one_letter_code
_entity_poly.pdbx_strand_id
1 'polypeptide(L)' 'FFFTKLPEAYAFLNPIVDVMPVIPVLFFLLAFVW' A
#
# COMPACT_ATOMS: atom_id res chain seq x y z
N PHE A 1 13.86 -6.47 -1.95
CA PHE A 1 13.23 -7.19 -3.08
C PHE A 1 11.80 -6.71 -3.38
N PHE A 2 11.10 -5.90 -2.56
CA PHE A 2 9.65 -5.78 -2.74
C PHE A 2 9.07 -4.58 -3.49
N PHE A 3 9.82 -3.53 -3.82
CA PHE A 3 9.30 -2.47 -4.70
C PHE A 3 10.40 -1.99 -5.64
N THR A 4 10.33 -2.42 -6.90
CA THR A 4 11.04 -1.75 -7.99
C THR A 4 10.41 -0.36 -8.18
N LYS A 5 11.20 0.64 -8.59
CA LYS A 5 10.65 1.97 -8.88
C LYS A 5 9.50 1.87 -9.88
N LEU A 6 8.42 2.61 -9.62
CA LEU A 6 7.33 2.73 -10.58
C LEU A 6 7.85 3.37 -11.89
N PRO A 7 7.25 3.03 -13.05
CA PRO A 7 7.51 3.76 -14.28
C PRO A 7 7.23 5.26 -14.09
N GLU A 8 7.93 6.11 -14.84
CA GLU A 8 7.91 7.58 -14.65
C GLU A 8 6.50 8.18 -14.76
N ALA A 9 5.66 7.65 -15.65
CA ALA A 9 4.26 8.04 -15.79
C ALA A 9 3.41 7.82 -14.51
N TYR A 10 3.84 6.94 -13.62
CA TYR A 10 3.16 6.59 -12.37
C TYR A 10 3.89 7.09 -11.12
N ALA A 11 4.95 7.89 -11.27
CA ALA A 11 5.73 8.37 -10.13
C ALA A 11 4.90 9.18 -9.12
N PHE A 12 3.82 9.81 -9.56
CA PHE A 12 2.88 10.52 -8.68
C PHE A 12 2.11 9.58 -7.73
N LEU A 13 2.04 8.28 -8.03
CA LEU A 13 1.41 7.25 -7.20
C LEU A 13 2.34 6.63 -6.17
N ASN A 14 3.65 6.95 -6.19
CA ASN A 14 4.61 6.44 -5.20
C ASN A 14 4.10 6.58 -3.75
N PRO A 15 3.54 7.72 -3.30
CA PRO A 15 3.06 7.85 -1.93
C PRO A 15 1.93 6.88 -1.58
N ILE A 16 1.10 6.50 -2.55
CA ILE A 16 0.02 5.52 -2.35
C ILE A 16 0.61 4.11 -2.26
N VAL A 17 1.54 3.80 -3.16
CA VAL A 17 2.21 2.48 -3.20
C VAL A 17 2.98 2.21 -1.92
N ASP A 18 3.60 3.22 -1.34
CA ASP A 18 4.32 3.14 -0.06
C ASP A 18 3.40 2.75 1.11
N VAL A 19 2.10 3.06 1.03
CA VAL A 19 1.11 2.77 2.08
C VAL A 19 0.38 1.45 1.85
N MET A 20 0.32 0.92 0.61
CA MET A 20 -0.36 -0.34 0.30
C MET A 20 0.03 -1.55 1.18
N PRO A 21 1.28 -1.72 1.65
CA PRO A 21 1.64 -2.82 2.55
C PRO A 21 0.87 -2.83 3.88
N VAL A 22 0.23 -1.73 4.28
CA VAL A 22 -0.56 -1.65 5.52
C VAL A 22 -1.94 -2.31 5.39
N ILE A 23 -2.42 -2.54 4.16
CA ILE A 23 -3.77 -3.05 3.88
C ILE A 23 -4.12 -4.34 4.66
N PRO A 24 -3.25 -5.36 4.76
CA PRO A 24 -3.54 -6.56 5.54
C PRO A 24 -3.81 -6.27 7.02
N VAL A 25 -3.13 -5.28 7.61
CA VAL A 25 -3.35 -4.87 9.01
C VAL A 25 -4.71 -4.19 9.15
N LEU A 26 -5.12 -3.36 8.19
CA LEU A 26 -6.44 -2.73 8.20
C LEU A 26 -7.56 -3.78 8.17
N PHE A 27 -7.42 -4.83 7.36
CA PHE A 27 -8.40 -5.95 7.35
C PHE A 27 -8.39 -6.76 8.64
N PHE A 28 -7.23 -6.96 9.27
CA PHE A 28 -7.16 -7.58 10.59
C PHE A 28 -7.88 -6.74 11.65
N LEU A 29 -7.67 -5.42 11.66
CA LEU A 29 -8.35 -4.52 12.59
C LEU A 29 -9.85 -4.42 12.32
N LEU A 30 -10.27 -4.50 11.06
CA LEU A 30 -11.69 -4.52 10.68
C LEU A 30 -12.45 -5.67 11.34
N ALA A 31 -11.80 -6.82 11.57
CA ALA A 31 -12.41 -7.97 12.24
C ALA A 31 -12.82 -7.71 13.71
N PHE A 32 -12.27 -6.67 14.34
CA PHE A 32 -12.62 -6.26 15.71
C PHE A 32 -13.62 -5.09 15.75
N VAL A 33 -13.85 -4.44 14.61
CA VAL A 33 -14.80 -3.33 14.47
C VAL A 33 -16.20 -3.84 14.12
N TRP A 34 -16.31 -5.02 13.49
CA TRP A 34 -17.58 -5.65 13.10
C TRP A 34 -18.21 -6.48 14.21
#